data_AF-A0A371CYM8-F1
#
_entry.id   AF-A0A371CYM8-F1
#
_cell.length_a   1.000
_cell.length_b   1.000
_cell.length_c   1.000
_cell.angle_alpha   90.00
_cell.angle_beta   90.00
_cell.angle_gamma   90.00
#
_symmetry.space_group_name_H-M   'P 1'
#
loop_
_entity.id
_entity.type
_entity.pdbx_description
1 polymer ?
#
loop_
_entity_poly.entity_id
_entity_poly.type
_entity_poly.pdbx_seq_one_letter_code
_entity_poly.pdbx_strand_id
1 'polypeptide(L)'
;MAPQARPPQSRTRSAAIKSSGGGGGRKGGVLHPVDTNPAAYDRTDPFTALNVLRKLLSALPSRLGGCQYKLTPEEHKLTLHLLTVVEPFVGLAPCASRRALARQPTEILDAIAFHIDGKRDLLSLALTCKRLYSIVFPRHYEYRVIKCKASALSVWNHLVVHRSLARNVRRVEILDERAGEAEQAIPSDIMTTDTDMESTDDELALHDKQERFVVSALGRMTALQSFKWSCNHSLVAFERVWPALVKCQTVSEFEVNDNLIFHALPVDESHTSTTVASRKSKQRPAVLLDLKKVGLHGTKSTFGASKNPDLSRISKMLHNCPNLEALDISYVARHSPGFFNPVADDFLLCGRWSSLRALTLTNLWCTPHAGLDAAASFLAAHVSLEVLHLDVSFGTGANNHGNGVLASFKFPPNCLPRLRELKASRDLATALLACPCDVDGGRPLETLKGVRLSNSARDRVFLENLRAFGTQVRRLELGGWTEMEDVRRLAECVPRLVWLDIGKRGGSATNPVIAAILHSGSGSHTKATPNHIVSNFLRFSHAQYPLRTGCERGDIALIQGIDTSGDKYGLRRHADNVSESVDESNDESGFDGIGAIDTGAYSENHVRE
;
A
#
# COMPACT_ATOMS: atom_id res chain seq x y z
N MET A 1 2.67 45.58 -2.83
CA MET A 1 1.40 45.52 -2.07
C MET A 1 1.58 46.29 -0.78
N ALA A 2 0.91 47.44 -0.66
CA ALA A 2 0.96 48.30 0.52
C ALA A 2 0.04 47.75 1.63
N PRO A 3 0.39 47.89 2.93
CA PRO A 3 -0.44 47.40 4.01
C PRO A 3 -1.58 48.38 4.32
N GLN A 4 -2.82 47.89 4.32
CA GLN A 4 -3.99 48.65 4.76
C GLN A 4 -3.99 48.87 6.28
N ALA A 5 -4.21 50.12 6.68
CA ALA A 5 -4.30 50.56 8.06
C ALA A 5 -5.63 50.12 8.73
N ARG A 6 -5.54 49.65 9.97
CA ARG A 6 -6.69 49.31 10.82
C ARG A 6 -7.33 50.59 11.41
N PRO A 7 -8.67 50.64 11.54
CA PRO A 7 -9.37 51.74 12.19
C PRO A 7 -9.27 51.67 13.73
N PRO A 8 -9.37 52.82 14.45
CA PRO A 8 -9.19 52.89 15.88
C PRO A 8 -10.45 52.46 16.65
N GLN A 9 -10.26 51.62 17.68
CA GLN A 9 -11.31 51.25 18.63
C GLN A 9 -11.46 52.35 19.69
N SER A 10 -12.66 52.91 19.79
CA SER A 10 -13.08 53.86 20.82
C SER A 10 -13.27 53.15 22.16
N ARG A 11 -12.37 53.41 23.11
CA ARG A 11 -12.53 53.03 24.52
C ARG A 11 -13.33 54.12 25.25
N THR A 12 -14.56 53.80 25.61
CA THR A 12 -15.38 54.56 26.55
C THR A 12 -14.80 54.45 27.96
N ARG A 13 -14.38 55.59 28.51
CA ARG A 13 -13.94 55.76 29.90
C ARG A 13 -15.17 55.75 30.82
N SER A 14 -15.34 54.69 31.60
CA SER A 14 -16.27 54.68 32.73
C SER A 14 -15.58 55.29 33.96
N ALA A 15 -16.17 56.38 34.47
CA ALA A 15 -15.69 57.08 35.65
C ALA A 15 -15.84 56.23 36.92
N ALA A 16 -14.74 56.04 37.65
CA ALA A 16 -14.73 55.41 38.95
C ALA A 16 -15.16 56.41 40.02
N ILE A 17 -16.32 56.18 40.62
CA ILE A 17 -16.83 56.92 41.79
C ILE A 17 -16.06 56.42 43.03
N LYS A 18 -15.38 57.36 43.71
CA LYS A 18 -14.78 57.19 45.04
C LYS A 18 -15.90 57.00 46.07
N SER A 19 -15.92 55.87 46.77
CA SER A 19 -16.69 55.69 48.00
C SER A 19 -15.76 55.76 49.22
N SER A 20 -15.81 56.88 49.92
CA SER A 20 -15.23 57.09 51.26
C SER A 20 -16.15 56.51 52.34
N GLY A 21 -15.55 55.81 53.30
CA GLY A 21 -15.85 55.87 54.75
C GLY A 21 -17.27 55.56 55.24
N GLY A 22 -17.38 54.54 56.10
CA GLY A 22 -18.54 54.39 56.97
C GLY A 22 -18.62 53.02 57.64
N GLY A 23 -17.96 52.86 58.78
CA GLY A 23 -18.19 51.74 59.70
C GLY A 23 -19.61 51.83 60.25
N GLY A 24 -20.55 51.16 59.58
CA GLY A 24 -21.94 51.02 60.01
C GLY A 24 -22.16 49.62 60.57
N GLY A 25 -22.64 49.53 61.81
CA GLY A 25 -23.07 48.28 62.43
C GLY A 25 -23.99 47.51 61.50
N ARG A 26 -23.71 46.21 61.35
CA ARG A 26 -24.49 45.26 60.54
C ARG A 26 -25.94 45.25 61.05
N LYS A 27 -26.80 46.11 60.50
CA LYS A 27 -28.24 45.89 60.52
C LYS A 27 -28.44 44.53 59.86
N GLY A 28 -28.87 43.55 60.65
CA GLY A 28 -29.16 42.20 60.16
C GLY A 28 -30.10 42.32 58.97
N GLY A 29 -29.56 42.13 57.76
CA GLY A 29 -30.34 42.13 56.55
C GLY A 29 -31.43 41.09 56.71
N VAL A 30 -32.69 41.53 56.60
CA VAL A 30 -33.83 40.64 56.60
C VAL A 30 -33.60 39.63 55.49
N LEU A 31 -33.26 38.40 55.85
CA LEU A 31 -33.05 37.33 54.89
C LEU A 31 -34.39 37.09 54.21
N HIS A 32 -34.45 37.35 52.90
CA HIS A 32 -35.65 37.06 52.13
C HIS A 32 -35.93 35.56 52.23
N PRO A 33 -37.16 35.16 52.61
CA PRO A 33 -37.53 33.75 52.65
C PRO A 33 -37.34 33.15 51.26
N VAL A 34 -36.66 32.01 51.19
CA VAL A 34 -36.49 31.24 49.97
C VAL A 34 -37.80 30.48 49.73
N ASP A 35 -38.36 30.57 48.53
CA ASP A 35 -39.54 29.79 48.16
C ASP A 35 -39.20 28.29 48.20
N THR A 36 -39.86 27.52 49.05
CA THR A 36 -39.58 26.08 49.20
C THR A 36 -40.26 25.22 48.13
N ASN A 37 -41.07 25.80 47.24
CA ASN A 37 -41.75 25.07 46.18
C ASN A 37 -40.78 24.64 45.07
N PRO A 38 -40.54 23.33 44.83
CA PRO A 38 -39.64 22.88 43.77
C PRO A 38 -40.07 23.33 42.37
N ALA A 39 -41.38 23.56 42.15
CA ALA A 39 -41.91 24.00 40.86
C ALA A 39 -41.61 25.48 40.55
N ALA A 40 -41.16 26.27 41.53
CA ALA A 40 -40.77 27.66 41.32
C ALA A 40 -39.39 27.82 40.65
N TYR A 41 -38.64 26.73 40.52
CA TYR A 41 -37.28 26.72 39.96
C TYR A 41 -37.26 25.97 38.62
N ASP A 42 -36.74 26.64 37.60
CA ASP A 42 -36.56 26.05 36.27
C ASP A 42 -35.46 24.98 36.30
N ARG A 43 -35.77 23.78 35.79
CA ARG A 43 -34.81 22.67 35.68
C ARG A 43 -33.71 22.93 34.65
N THR A 44 -33.88 23.92 33.78
CA THR A 44 -32.92 24.27 32.73
C THR A 44 -31.94 25.37 33.13
N ASP A 45 -32.12 26.00 34.30
CA ASP A 45 -31.26 27.09 34.78
C ASP A 45 -30.39 26.67 36.00
N PRO A 46 -29.17 26.15 35.76
CA PRO A 46 -28.29 25.71 36.83
C PRO A 46 -27.73 26.87 37.65
N PHE A 47 -27.70 28.10 37.13
CA PHE A 47 -27.14 29.26 37.85
C PHE A 47 -28.12 29.77 38.90
N THR A 48 -29.40 29.85 38.55
CA THR A 48 -30.45 30.19 39.52
C THR A 48 -30.55 29.10 40.60
N ALA A 49 -30.50 27.83 40.21
CA ALA A 49 -30.52 26.72 41.18
C ALA A 49 -29.32 26.75 42.15
N LEU A 50 -28.10 27.02 41.66
CA LEU A 50 -26.91 27.14 42.49
C LEU A 50 -26.98 28.36 43.44
N ASN A 51 -27.49 29.50 42.96
CA ASN A 51 -27.66 30.70 43.79
C ASN A 51 -28.67 30.47 44.92
N VAL A 52 -29.75 29.76 44.65
CA VAL A 52 -30.77 29.41 45.65
C VAL A 52 -30.21 28.42 46.67
N LEU A 53 -29.49 27.39 46.21
CA LEU A 53 -28.80 26.45 47.08
C LEU A 53 -27.80 27.17 48.00
N ARG A 54 -27.03 28.11 47.47
CA ARG A 54 -26.11 28.95 48.25
C ARG A 54 -26.86 29.81 49.27
N LYS A 55 -28.00 30.41 48.90
CA LYS A 55 -28.85 31.19 49.82
C LYS A 55 -29.37 30.32 50.97
N LEU A 56 -29.92 29.13 50.67
CA LEU A 56 -30.38 28.15 51.66
C LEU A 56 -29.28 27.77 52.65
N LEU A 57 -28.11 27.38 52.15
CA LEU A 57 -26.97 26.99 52.99
C LEU A 57 -26.44 28.16 53.83
N SER A 58 -26.43 29.38 53.29
CA SER A 58 -26.01 30.58 54.02
C SER A 58 -26.98 31.01 55.13
N ALA A 59 -28.26 30.61 55.03
CA ALA A 59 -29.26 30.92 56.04
C ALA A 59 -29.20 29.98 57.27
N LEU A 60 -28.59 28.80 57.15
CA LEU A 60 -28.52 27.81 58.24
C LEU A 60 -27.88 28.36 59.54
N PRO A 61 -26.70 29.03 59.52
CA PRO A 61 -26.07 29.52 60.75
C PRO A 61 -26.84 30.64 61.45
N SER A 62 -27.77 31.30 60.73
CA SER A 62 -28.54 32.43 61.27
C SER A 62 -29.77 32.01 62.09
N ARG A 63 -30.07 30.71 62.16
CA ARG A 63 -31.22 30.19 62.92
C ARG A 63 -30.94 30.19 64.43
N LEU A 64 -31.86 30.75 65.20
CA LEU A 64 -31.79 30.75 66.67
C LEU A 64 -32.36 29.44 67.23
N GLY A 65 -31.61 28.78 68.12
CA GLY A 65 -32.05 27.61 68.89
C GLY A 65 -31.90 26.27 68.16
N GLY A 66 -30.93 25.43 68.57
CA GLY A 66 -30.82 23.97 68.31
C GLY A 66 -30.83 23.43 66.88
N CYS A 67 -31.27 24.22 65.89
CA CYS A 67 -31.57 23.86 64.52
C CYS A 67 -30.62 24.55 63.53
N GLN A 68 -29.50 25.10 64.02
CA GLN A 68 -28.48 25.84 63.25
C GLN A 68 -27.89 25.05 62.06
N TYR A 69 -28.14 23.74 62.01
CA TYR A 69 -27.63 22.86 60.96
C TYR A 69 -28.70 21.88 60.44
N LYS A 70 -29.99 22.13 60.72
CA LYS A 70 -31.09 21.30 60.22
C LYS A 70 -31.89 22.08 59.17
N LEU A 71 -31.92 21.53 57.96
CA LEU A 71 -32.88 21.94 56.93
C LEU A 71 -34.27 21.47 57.35
N THR A 72 -35.31 22.26 57.09
CA THR A 72 -36.68 21.75 57.23
C THR A 72 -36.93 20.65 56.18
N PRO A 73 -37.95 19.80 56.35
CA PRO A 73 -38.28 18.78 55.36
C PRO A 73 -38.49 19.36 53.95
N GLU A 74 -39.10 20.54 53.85
CA GLU A 74 -39.33 21.25 52.58
C GLU A 74 -38.03 21.77 51.98
N GLU A 75 -37.16 22.37 52.79
CA GLU A 75 -35.85 22.85 52.34
C GLU A 75 -34.92 21.71 51.94
N HIS A 76 -35.01 20.57 52.60
CA HIS A 76 -34.27 19.37 52.22
C HIS A 76 -34.76 18.84 50.87
N LYS A 77 -36.09 18.76 50.66
CA LYS A 77 -36.69 18.39 49.38
C LYS A 77 -36.28 19.35 48.25
N LEU A 78 -36.28 20.65 48.52
CA LEU A 78 -35.81 21.65 47.58
C LEU A 78 -34.30 21.50 47.31
N THR A 79 -33.49 21.30 48.35
CA THR A 79 -32.04 21.10 48.22
C THR A 79 -31.72 19.89 47.33
N LEU A 80 -32.42 18.76 47.52
CA LEU A 80 -32.29 17.59 46.65
C LEU A 80 -32.68 17.92 45.21
N HIS A 81 -33.78 18.66 45.01
CA HIS A 81 -34.20 19.08 43.67
C HIS A 81 -33.15 19.98 43.00
N LEU A 82 -32.67 21.02 43.68
CA LEU A 82 -31.65 21.93 43.15
C LEU A 82 -30.33 21.19 42.89
N LEU A 83 -29.96 20.22 43.73
CA LEU A 83 -28.82 19.36 43.47
C LEU A 83 -29.00 18.55 42.19
N THR A 84 -30.18 18.00 41.89
CA THR A 84 -30.40 17.31 40.58
C THR A 84 -30.25 18.23 39.37
N VAL A 85 -30.54 19.53 39.52
CA VAL A 85 -30.37 20.54 38.46
C VAL A 85 -28.89 20.95 38.31
N VAL A 86 -28.17 21.05 39.43
CA VAL A 86 -26.80 21.56 39.50
C VAL A 86 -25.74 20.46 39.32
N GLU A 87 -26.03 19.23 39.71
CA GLU A 87 -25.13 18.06 39.69
C GLU A 87 -24.52 17.79 38.30
N PRO A 88 -25.27 17.86 37.17
CA PRO A 88 -24.70 17.71 35.83
C PRO A 88 -23.60 18.73 35.51
N PHE A 89 -23.62 19.89 36.18
CA PHE A 89 -22.75 21.03 35.91
C PHE A 89 -21.61 21.20 36.93
N VAL A 90 -21.83 20.85 38.20
CA VAL A 90 -20.84 21.03 39.29
C VAL A 90 -19.91 19.81 39.45
N GLY A 91 -20.24 18.67 38.82
CA GLY A 91 -19.27 17.63 38.53
C GLY A 91 -18.64 16.96 39.75
N LEU A 92 -19.46 16.71 40.78
CA LEU A 92 -19.08 15.90 41.95
C LEU A 92 -19.46 14.42 41.81
N ALA A 93 -20.17 14.03 40.74
CA ALA A 93 -20.31 12.62 40.40
C ALA A 93 -18.93 12.01 40.07
N PRO A 94 -18.53 10.91 40.73
CA PRO A 94 -17.18 10.38 40.63
C PRO A 94 -16.86 9.91 39.21
N CYS A 95 -15.79 10.49 38.66
CA CYS A 95 -14.75 9.82 37.87
C CYS A 95 -15.06 9.23 36.48
N ALA A 96 -16.31 9.08 36.02
CA ALA A 96 -16.57 8.58 34.65
C ALA A 96 -16.64 9.70 33.58
N SER A 97 -17.05 10.91 33.93
CA SER A 97 -17.33 12.01 32.96
C SER A 97 -16.15 12.96 32.71
N ARG A 98 -15.16 13.03 33.61
CA ARG A 98 -14.01 13.96 33.47
C ARG A 98 -12.82 13.43 32.65
N ARG A 99 -12.86 12.18 32.18
CA ARG A 99 -11.85 11.61 31.26
C ARG A 99 -12.41 11.23 29.90
N ALA A 100 -13.54 11.82 29.50
CA ALA A 100 -14.04 11.60 28.15
C ALA A 100 -12.99 12.13 27.16
N LEU A 101 -12.46 11.23 26.31
CA LEU A 101 -11.53 11.56 25.22
C LEU A 101 -12.00 12.82 24.46
N ALA A 102 -13.31 12.92 24.19
CA ALA A 102 -13.94 14.04 23.51
C ALA A 102 -13.85 15.40 24.23
N ARG A 103 -13.35 15.49 25.47
CA ARG A 103 -13.08 16.76 26.19
C ARG A 103 -11.65 17.24 26.05
N GLN A 104 -10.75 16.42 25.50
CA GLN A 104 -9.36 16.84 25.27
C GLN A 104 -9.30 18.03 24.31
N PRO A 105 -8.26 18.88 24.38
CA PRO A 105 -7.99 19.91 23.38
C PRO A 105 -7.92 19.31 21.96
N THR A 106 -8.29 20.10 20.97
CA THR A 106 -8.37 19.64 19.57
C THR A 106 -7.00 19.18 19.06
N GLU A 107 -5.92 19.78 19.53
CA GLU A 107 -4.54 19.42 19.21
C GLU A 107 -4.18 18.01 19.70
N ILE A 108 -4.67 17.63 20.88
CA ILE A 108 -4.45 16.29 21.44
C ILE A 108 -5.27 15.26 20.66
N LEU A 109 -6.51 15.59 20.32
CA LEU A 109 -7.35 14.73 19.49
C LEU A 109 -6.77 14.55 18.08
N ASP A 110 -6.22 15.62 17.49
CA ASP A 110 -5.52 15.61 16.21
C ASP A 110 -4.27 14.73 16.26
N ALA A 111 -3.49 14.81 17.35
CA ALA A 111 -2.32 13.97 17.57
C ALA A 111 -2.70 12.48 17.76
N ILE A 112 -3.79 12.20 18.48
CA ILE A 112 -4.30 10.84 18.63
C ILE A 112 -4.75 10.29 17.28
N ALA A 113 -5.53 11.07 16.51
CA ALA A 113 -5.95 10.68 15.17
C ALA A 113 -4.74 10.45 14.24
N PHE A 114 -3.70 11.29 14.35
CA PHE A 114 -2.47 11.15 13.57
C PHE A 114 -1.80 9.78 13.73
N HIS A 115 -1.79 9.22 14.94
CA HIS A 115 -1.17 7.92 15.26
C HIS A 115 -2.04 6.70 14.88
N ILE A 116 -3.25 6.89 14.39
CA ILE A 116 -4.09 5.80 13.89
C ILE A 116 -3.87 5.65 12.39
N ASP A 117 -3.16 4.60 11.98
CA ASP A 117 -2.81 4.40 10.57
C ASP A 117 -3.98 3.83 9.74
N GLY A 118 -4.78 2.94 10.34
CA GLY A 118 -5.89 2.28 9.67
C GLY A 118 -7.04 3.23 9.34
N LYS A 119 -7.40 3.34 8.05
CA LYS A 119 -8.57 4.14 7.61
C LYS A 119 -9.88 3.66 8.26
N ARG A 120 -10.04 2.34 8.47
CA ARG A 120 -11.19 1.74 9.17
C ARG A 120 -11.26 2.16 10.64
N ASP A 121 -10.13 2.22 11.32
CA ASP A 121 -10.07 2.60 12.73
C ASP A 121 -10.30 4.10 12.90
N LEU A 122 -9.82 4.91 11.97
CA LEU A 122 -10.15 6.35 11.91
C LEU A 122 -11.63 6.59 11.67
N LEU A 123 -12.26 5.83 10.76
CA LEU A 123 -13.70 5.92 10.56
C LEU A 123 -14.43 5.55 11.85
N SER A 124 -14.01 4.47 12.51
CA SER A 124 -14.59 4.03 13.78
C SER A 124 -14.45 5.12 14.86
N LEU A 125 -13.28 5.76 14.96
CA LEU A 125 -13.04 6.90 15.85
C LEU A 125 -13.95 8.09 15.50
N ALA A 126 -14.07 8.44 14.22
CA ALA A 126 -14.89 9.55 13.76
C ALA A 126 -16.39 9.34 14.05
N LEU A 127 -16.87 8.10 13.94
CA LEU A 127 -18.27 7.75 14.19
C LEU A 127 -18.64 7.74 15.67
N THR A 128 -17.67 7.79 16.59
CA THR A 128 -17.97 7.83 18.04
C THR A 128 -18.73 9.09 18.46
N CYS A 129 -18.42 10.25 17.87
CA CYS A 129 -19.13 11.51 18.15
C CYS A 129 -18.86 12.59 17.08
N LYS A 130 -19.76 13.58 17.01
CA LYS A 130 -19.67 14.71 16.05
C LYS A 130 -18.36 15.51 16.15
N ARG A 131 -17.79 15.66 17.35
CA ARG A 131 -16.52 16.40 17.54
C ARG A 131 -15.33 15.65 16.93
N LEU A 132 -15.25 14.34 17.11
CA LEU A 132 -14.18 13.53 16.51
C LEU A 132 -14.36 13.46 14.99
N TYR A 133 -15.60 13.38 14.50
CA TYR A 133 -15.90 13.50 13.08
C TYR A 133 -15.31 14.79 12.47
N SER A 134 -15.54 15.95 13.10
CA SER A 134 -15.03 17.24 12.61
C SER A 134 -13.50 17.38 12.62
N ILE A 135 -12.80 16.54 13.38
CA ILE A 135 -11.33 16.54 13.44
C ILE A 135 -10.77 15.54 12.44
N VAL A 136 -11.35 14.35 12.37
CA VAL A 136 -10.84 13.23 11.56
C VAL A 136 -11.07 13.44 10.07
N PHE A 137 -12.27 13.83 9.64
CA PHE A 137 -12.61 13.88 8.21
C PHE A 137 -11.79 14.92 7.42
N PRO A 138 -11.75 16.21 7.83
CA PRO A 138 -11.09 17.23 7.04
C PRO A 138 -9.55 17.09 6.99
N ARG A 139 -8.96 16.35 7.94
CA ARG A 139 -7.50 16.36 8.16
C ARG A 139 -6.83 15.02 8.02
N HIS A 140 -7.50 13.92 8.36
CA HIS A 140 -6.88 12.59 8.45
C HIS A 140 -7.47 11.59 7.47
N TYR A 141 -8.80 11.45 7.46
CA TYR A 141 -9.48 10.32 6.81
C TYR A 141 -9.20 10.25 5.30
N GLU A 142 -9.39 11.37 4.60
CA GLU A 142 -9.18 11.45 3.15
C GLU A 142 -7.69 11.45 2.80
N TYR A 143 -6.87 12.07 3.64
CA TYR A 143 -5.42 12.17 3.41
C TYR A 143 -4.67 10.86 3.66
N ARG A 144 -5.27 9.83 4.30
CA ARG A 144 -4.54 8.57 4.57
C ARG A 144 -4.06 7.87 3.31
N VAL A 145 -4.87 7.90 2.26
CA VAL A 145 -4.57 7.25 0.99
C VAL A 145 -4.83 8.26 -0.11
N ILE A 146 -3.77 8.69 -0.79
CA ILE A 146 -3.87 9.55 -1.96
C ILE A 146 -3.60 8.70 -3.20
N LYS A 147 -4.57 8.69 -4.11
CA LYS A 147 -4.41 8.09 -5.43
C LYS A 147 -4.70 9.14 -6.49
N CYS A 148 -3.71 9.52 -7.27
CA CYS A 148 -3.88 10.53 -8.30
C CYS A 148 -2.82 10.36 -9.38
N LYS A 149 -3.03 11.06 -10.50
CA LYS A 149 -2.09 11.10 -11.62
C LYS A 149 -0.88 11.98 -11.28
N ALA A 150 0.25 11.74 -11.93
CA ALA A 150 1.42 12.63 -11.78
C ALA A 150 1.10 14.04 -12.31
N SER A 151 0.24 14.13 -13.32
CA SER A 151 -0.29 15.38 -13.89
C SER A 151 -1.19 16.20 -12.95
N ALA A 152 -1.67 15.65 -11.83
CA ALA A 152 -2.57 16.34 -10.89
C ALA A 152 -1.84 17.42 -10.06
N LEU A 153 -1.36 18.47 -10.72
CA LEU A 153 -0.53 19.53 -10.14
C LEU A 153 -1.18 20.24 -8.96
N SER A 154 -2.51 20.45 -9.00
CA SER A 154 -3.28 21.05 -7.90
C SER A 154 -3.14 20.24 -6.61
N VAL A 155 -3.20 18.90 -6.70
CA VAL A 155 -3.02 17.98 -5.56
C VAL A 155 -1.61 18.09 -4.99
N TRP A 156 -0.59 18.02 -5.85
CA TRP A 156 0.79 18.06 -5.39
C TRP A 156 1.15 19.43 -4.79
N ASN A 157 0.72 20.53 -5.42
CA ASN A 157 0.90 21.87 -4.89
C ASN A 157 0.18 22.06 -3.54
N HIS A 158 -1.06 21.58 -3.42
CA HIS A 158 -1.79 21.61 -2.15
C HIS A 158 -1.02 20.91 -1.03
N LEU A 159 -0.43 19.74 -1.29
CA LEU A 159 0.37 19.01 -0.31
C LEU A 159 1.70 19.71 0.02
N VAL A 160 2.28 20.44 -0.93
CA VAL A 160 3.47 21.28 -0.69
C VAL A 160 3.14 22.45 0.23
N VAL A 161 2.03 23.14 -0.03
CA VAL A 161 1.57 24.31 0.76
C VAL A 161 1.09 23.89 2.14
N HIS A 162 0.29 22.83 2.24
CA HIS A 162 -0.33 22.36 3.48
C HIS A 162 0.45 21.22 4.14
N ARG A 163 1.66 21.54 4.62
CA ARG A 163 2.56 20.57 5.29
C ARG A 163 1.90 19.74 6.41
N SER A 164 1.00 20.34 7.18
CA SER A 164 0.29 19.68 8.29
C SER A 164 -0.71 18.62 7.83
N LEU A 165 -1.20 18.69 6.60
CA LEU A 165 -2.05 17.69 5.96
C LEU A 165 -1.20 16.63 5.25
N ALA A 166 -0.13 17.05 4.55
CA ALA A 166 0.79 16.13 3.87
C ALA A 166 1.44 15.11 4.82
N ARG A 167 1.76 15.49 6.06
CA ARG A 167 2.27 14.53 7.08
C ARG A 167 1.27 13.41 7.43
N ASN A 168 -0.03 13.61 7.19
CA ASN A 168 -1.07 12.63 7.51
C ASN A 168 -1.19 11.53 6.43
N VAL A 169 -0.50 11.71 5.30
CA VAL A 169 -0.45 10.72 4.21
C VAL A 169 0.31 9.47 4.66
N ARG A 170 -0.31 8.30 4.47
CA ARG A 170 0.27 6.98 4.79
C ARG A 170 0.55 6.18 3.53
N ARG A 171 -0.30 6.31 2.52
CA ARG A 171 -0.15 5.64 1.23
C ARG A 171 -0.31 6.61 0.08
N VAL A 172 0.63 6.56 -0.86
CA VAL A 172 0.56 7.27 -2.14
C VAL A 172 0.59 6.25 -3.27
N GLU A 173 -0.36 6.37 -4.19
CA GLU A 173 -0.38 5.61 -5.43
C GLU A 173 -0.45 6.59 -6.60
N ILE A 174 0.65 6.68 -7.37
CA ILE A 174 0.71 7.47 -8.58
C ILE A 174 0.15 6.62 -9.71
N LEU A 175 -1.02 7.00 -10.20
CA LEU A 175 -1.76 6.29 -11.24
C LEU A 175 -1.22 6.60 -12.63
N ASP A 176 -1.56 5.73 -13.58
CA ASP A 176 -1.36 5.99 -15.00
C ASP A 176 -2.20 7.19 -15.45
N GLU A 177 -1.69 7.98 -16.40
CA GLU A 177 -2.43 9.11 -16.98
C GLU A 177 -3.74 8.67 -17.66
N ARG A 178 -3.79 7.40 -18.09
CA ARG A 178 -4.99 6.77 -18.67
C ARG A 178 -5.98 6.24 -17.64
N ALA A 179 -5.64 6.28 -16.35
CA ALA A 179 -6.55 5.83 -15.30
C ALA A 179 -7.80 6.74 -15.25
N GLY A 180 -8.97 6.12 -15.05
CA GLY A 180 -10.23 6.83 -14.92
C GLY A 180 -10.33 7.58 -13.58
N GLU A 181 -11.22 8.58 -13.51
CA GLU A 181 -11.47 9.35 -12.29
C GLU A 181 -11.95 8.49 -11.12
N ALA A 182 -12.68 7.40 -11.39
CA ALA A 182 -13.18 6.49 -10.36
C ALA A 182 -12.07 5.76 -9.58
N GLU A 183 -10.85 5.67 -10.14
CA GLU A 183 -9.70 5.08 -9.46
C GLU A 183 -8.96 6.09 -8.57
N GLN A 184 -9.20 7.38 -8.78
CA GLN A 184 -8.59 8.45 -8.01
C GLN A 184 -9.23 8.53 -6.63
N ALA A 185 -8.41 8.85 -5.64
CA ALA A 185 -8.79 9.09 -4.26
C ALA A 185 -8.11 10.38 -3.83
N ILE A 186 -8.75 11.49 -4.16
CA ILE A 186 -8.29 12.84 -3.87
C ILE A 186 -9.23 13.44 -2.81
N PRO A 187 -8.71 14.07 -1.75
CA PRO A 187 -9.53 14.80 -0.78
C PRO A 187 -10.41 15.86 -1.46
N SER A 188 -11.69 15.94 -1.07
CA SER A 188 -12.67 16.79 -1.75
C SER A 188 -12.31 18.27 -1.71
N ASP A 189 -11.66 18.70 -0.63
CA ASP A 189 -11.28 20.10 -0.41
C ASP A 189 -10.29 20.60 -1.49
N ILE A 190 -9.48 19.71 -2.06
CA ILE A 190 -8.48 20.06 -3.07
C ILE A 190 -9.14 20.39 -4.42
N MET A 191 -10.25 19.73 -4.75
CA MET A 191 -10.93 19.96 -6.03
C MET A 191 -11.61 21.32 -6.12
N THR A 192 -11.82 21.98 -4.96
CA THR A 192 -12.49 23.29 -4.90
C THR A 192 -11.51 24.46 -5.03
N THR A 193 -10.22 24.23 -4.80
CA THR A 193 -9.22 25.28 -4.93
C THR A 193 -8.81 25.39 -6.40
N ASP A 194 -9.46 26.31 -7.12
CA ASP A 194 -9.11 26.78 -8.47
C ASP A 194 -7.72 27.45 -8.47
N THR A 195 -6.67 26.66 -8.27
CA THR A 195 -5.34 27.09 -8.67
C THR A 195 -5.22 26.80 -10.15
N ASP A 196 -5.42 27.83 -10.96
CA ASP A 196 -5.14 27.89 -12.41
C ASP A 196 -3.64 27.67 -12.67
N MET A 197 -3.21 26.42 -12.44
CA MET A 197 -1.83 25.97 -12.60
C MET A 197 -1.62 25.20 -13.91
N GLU A 198 -2.70 25.00 -14.66
CA GLU A 198 -2.75 24.26 -15.93
C GLU A 198 -2.53 25.17 -17.15
N SER A 199 -2.67 26.49 -17.03
CA SER A 199 -2.55 27.45 -18.15
C SER A 199 -1.12 27.79 -18.63
N THR A 200 -0.10 27.04 -18.23
CA THR A 200 1.26 27.25 -18.76
C THR A 200 1.47 26.48 -20.06
N ASP A 201 1.47 27.21 -21.17
CA ASP A 201 1.66 26.79 -22.58
C ASP A 201 3.06 26.24 -22.92
N ASP A 202 3.80 25.74 -21.93
CA ASP A 202 5.14 25.15 -22.12
C ASP A 202 5.10 23.66 -21.78
N GLU A 203 4.63 22.87 -22.75
CA GLU A 203 4.50 21.42 -22.65
C GLU A 203 5.84 20.73 -22.34
N LEU A 204 6.95 21.26 -22.85
CA LEU A 204 8.30 20.71 -22.64
C LEU A 204 8.75 20.89 -21.18
N ALA A 205 8.44 22.03 -20.57
CA ALA A 205 8.74 22.28 -19.15
C ALA A 205 7.75 21.61 -18.19
N LEU A 206 6.61 21.10 -18.68
CA LEU A 206 5.54 20.56 -17.84
C LEU A 206 5.98 19.34 -17.03
N HIS A 207 6.80 18.45 -17.59
CA HIS A 207 7.26 17.25 -16.88
C HIS A 207 8.24 17.56 -15.76
N ASP A 208 9.16 18.49 -16.01
CA ASP A 208 10.06 19.03 -15.01
C ASP A 208 9.27 19.70 -13.87
N LYS A 209 8.18 20.41 -14.21
CA LYS A 209 7.27 21.02 -13.24
C LYS A 209 6.55 19.95 -12.40
N GLN A 210 5.93 18.95 -13.04
CA GLN A 210 5.26 17.82 -12.39
C GLN A 210 6.20 17.10 -11.42
N GLU A 211 7.39 16.75 -11.88
CA GLU A 211 8.41 16.09 -11.07
C GLU A 211 8.78 16.92 -9.83
N ARG A 212 9.04 18.22 -10.01
CA ARG A 212 9.38 19.12 -8.90
C ARG A 212 8.28 19.18 -7.84
N PHE A 213 7.02 19.23 -8.25
CA PHE A 213 5.89 19.25 -7.32
C PHE A 213 5.73 17.91 -6.59
N VAL A 214 5.82 16.78 -7.29
CA VAL A 214 5.76 15.44 -6.68
C VAL A 214 6.89 15.26 -5.66
N VAL A 215 8.13 15.55 -6.04
CA VAL A 215 9.31 15.46 -5.17
C VAL A 215 9.17 16.37 -3.95
N SER A 216 8.69 17.60 -4.14
CA SER A 216 8.47 18.55 -3.05
C SER A 216 7.37 18.08 -2.10
N ALA A 217 6.29 17.51 -2.61
CA ALA A 217 5.19 16.97 -1.82
C ALA A 217 5.64 15.76 -1.00
N LEU A 218 6.36 14.81 -1.62
CA LEU A 218 6.93 13.65 -0.93
C LEU A 218 7.84 14.06 0.24
N GLY A 219 8.65 15.11 0.06
CA GLY A 219 9.46 15.68 1.14
C GLY A 219 8.66 16.23 2.34
N ARG A 220 7.34 16.43 2.21
CA ARG A 220 6.44 16.82 3.30
C ARG A 220 5.73 15.63 3.96
N MET A 221 5.71 14.46 3.33
CA MET A 221 5.03 13.26 3.80
C MET A 221 5.91 12.45 4.77
N THR A 222 6.12 12.97 5.97
CA THR A 222 7.07 12.40 6.94
C THR A 222 6.65 11.03 7.52
N ALA A 223 5.39 10.65 7.35
CA ALA A 223 4.85 9.39 7.85
C ALA A 223 4.29 8.52 6.71
N LEU A 224 4.86 8.64 5.51
CA LEU A 224 4.55 7.80 4.35
C LEU A 224 5.03 6.37 4.61
N GLN A 225 4.12 5.39 4.58
CA GLN A 225 4.41 3.98 4.84
C GLN A 225 4.45 3.14 3.57
N SER A 226 3.63 3.48 2.57
CA SER A 226 3.49 2.72 1.33
C SER A 226 3.52 3.68 0.13
N PHE A 227 4.39 3.40 -0.83
CA PHE A 227 4.47 4.17 -2.07
C PHE A 227 4.36 3.23 -3.26
N LYS A 228 3.43 3.53 -4.17
CA LYS A 228 3.23 2.78 -5.40
C LYS A 228 3.29 3.71 -6.61
N TRP A 229 4.12 3.37 -7.59
CA TRP A 229 4.22 4.07 -8.87
C TRP A 229 3.65 3.16 -9.95
N SER A 230 2.61 3.60 -10.66
CA SER A 230 1.97 2.84 -11.74
C SER A 230 1.81 3.64 -13.02
N CYS A 231 2.61 4.70 -13.18
CA CYS A 231 2.51 5.58 -14.32
C CYS A 231 3.38 5.08 -15.48
N ASN A 232 2.79 4.29 -16.39
CA ASN A 232 3.52 3.72 -17.53
C ASN A 232 3.79 4.73 -18.64
N HIS A 233 3.18 5.91 -18.55
CA HIS A 233 3.24 6.96 -19.57
C HIS A 233 3.78 8.27 -19.02
N SER A 234 4.36 8.26 -17.81
CA SER A 234 4.95 9.49 -17.27
C SER A 234 6.24 9.80 -18.00
N LEU A 235 6.34 11.03 -18.48
CA LEU A 235 7.61 11.64 -18.84
C LEU A 235 8.37 12.13 -17.59
N VAL A 236 7.77 12.04 -16.40
CA VAL A 236 8.46 12.24 -15.12
C VAL A 236 9.41 11.08 -14.88
N ALA A 237 10.70 11.37 -14.94
CA ALA A 237 11.73 10.40 -14.61
C ALA A 237 11.62 10.02 -13.12
N PHE A 238 11.48 8.73 -12.85
CA PHE A 238 11.49 8.21 -11.49
C PHE A 238 12.80 8.52 -10.72
N GLU A 239 13.86 8.93 -11.44
CA GLU A 239 15.20 9.17 -10.91
C GLU A 239 15.26 10.20 -9.78
N ARG A 240 14.46 11.28 -9.81
CA ARG A 240 14.44 12.25 -8.69
C ARG A 240 13.44 11.88 -7.59
N VAL A 241 12.49 11.01 -7.88
CA VAL A 241 11.50 10.51 -6.92
C VAL A 241 12.17 9.60 -5.90
N TRP A 242 13.05 8.69 -6.33
CA TRP A 242 13.74 7.77 -5.43
C TRP A 242 14.54 8.47 -4.30
N PRO A 243 15.42 9.45 -4.58
CA PRO A 243 16.11 10.22 -3.53
C PRO A 243 15.17 10.96 -2.58
N ALA A 244 13.97 11.34 -3.02
CA ALA A 244 12.97 11.95 -2.15
C ALA A 244 12.37 10.89 -1.19
N LEU A 245 12.04 9.71 -1.71
CA LEU A 245 11.54 8.58 -0.91
C LEU A 245 12.57 8.09 0.09
N VAL A 246 13.85 8.08 -0.27
CA VAL A 246 14.94 7.70 0.64
C VAL A 246 15.01 8.63 1.88
N LYS A 247 14.50 9.87 1.78
CA LYS A 247 14.39 10.78 2.94
C LYS A 247 13.17 10.47 3.82
N CYS A 248 12.20 9.72 3.31
CA CYS A 248 11.02 9.26 4.05
C CYS A 248 11.39 7.97 4.81
N GLN A 249 11.91 8.13 6.02
CA GLN A 249 12.39 7.01 6.84
C GLN A 249 11.31 5.97 7.19
N THR A 250 10.04 6.35 7.14
CA THR A 250 8.89 5.52 7.52
C THR A 250 8.37 4.62 6.40
N VAL A 251 8.93 4.70 5.18
CA VAL A 251 8.47 3.91 4.04
C VAL A 251 8.86 2.45 4.27
N SER A 252 7.83 1.60 4.32
CA SER A 252 7.94 0.16 4.56
C SER A 252 7.63 -0.70 3.33
N GLU A 253 6.80 -0.17 2.43
CA GLU A 253 6.38 -0.83 1.20
C GLU A 253 6.60 0.10 0.01
N PHE A 254 7.26 -0.42 -1.01
CA PHE A 254 7.59 0.31 -2.23
C PHE A 254 7.30 -0.55 -3.45
N GLU A 255 6.51 -0.04 -4.38
CA GLU A 255 6.13 -0.76 -5.59
C GLU A 255 6.26 0.15 -6.81
N VAL A 256 6.91 -0.32 -7.87
CA VAL A 256 7.03 0.39 -9.14
C VAL A 256 6.61 -0.53 -10.28
N ASN A 257 5.62 -0.08 -11.05
CA ASN A 257 5.16 -0.69 -12.28
C ASN A 257 5.52 0.25 -13.44
N ASP A 258 6.74 0.11 -13.96
CA ASP A 258 7.31 0.97 -15.00
C ASP A 258 8.41 0.21 -15.76
N ASN A 259 8.51 0.39 -17.07
CA ASN A 259 9.59 -0.19 -17.88
C ASN A 259 10.91 0.58 -17.75
N LEU A 260 10.86 1.88 -17.43
CA LEU A 260 12.03 2.75 -17.35
C LEU A 260 12.98 2.39 -16.20
N ILE A 261 12.51 1.64 -15.20
CA ILE A 261 13.38 1.14 -14.12
C ILE A 261 14.40 0.10 -14.63
N PHE A 262 14.10 -0.54 -15.75
CA PHE A 262 14.98 -1.51 -16.42
C PHE A 262 15.85 -0.87 -17.50
N HIS A 263 15.83 0.46 -17.65
CA HIS A 263 16.72 1.13 -18.61
C HIS A 263 18.15 1.09 -18.10
N ALA A 264 19.10 0.69 -18.96
CA ALA A 264 20.52 0.77 -18.66
C ALA A 264 20.86 2.21 -18.30
N LEU A 265 21.50 2.42 -17.15
CA LEU A 265 22.07 3.74 -16.88
C LEU A 265 23.14 3.97 -17.93
N PRO A 266 23.17 5.15 -18.60
CA PRO A 266 24.34 5.48 -19.40
C PRO A 266 25.53 5.27 -18.47
N VAL A 267 26.47 4.43 -18.92
CA VAL A 267 27.73 4.28 -18.21
C VAL A 267 28.33 5.66 -18.28
N ASP A 268 28.15 6.43 -17.22
CA ASP A 268 28.74 7.74 -17.07
C ASP A 268 30.24 7.50 -17.24
N GLU A 269 30.77 7.71 -18.45
CA GLU A 269 32.19 7.66 -18.77
C GLU A 269 32.97 8.78 -18.04
N SER A 270 32.34 9.42 -17.05
CA SER A 270 32.79 10.57 -16.29
C SER A 270 33.70 10.22 -15.11
N HIS A 271 34.70 9.36 -15.37
CA HIS A 271 36.01 9.53 -14.74
C HIS A 271 36.88 10.55 -15.49
N THR A 272 36.47 11.03 -16.67
CA THR A 272 37.13 12.14 -17.37
C THR A 272 36.51 13.48 -16.96
N SER A 273 36.99 13.97 -15.83
CA SER A 273 37.35 15.36 -15.57
C SER A 273 36.92 16.39 -16.64
N THR A 274 36.07 17.36 -16.28
CA THR A 274 36.20 18.82 -16.57
C THR A 274 34.86 19.56 -16.66
N THR A 275 34.05 19.61 -15.60
CA THR A 275 33.10 20.72 -15.46
C THR A 275 32.89 21.12 -14.01
N VAL A 276 33.52 22.25 -13.67
CA VAL A 276 33.23 23.22 -12.60
C VAL A 276 32.89 22.65 -11.22
N ALA A 277 33.85 22.84 -10.31
CA ALA A 277 33.84 22.49 -8.88
C ALA A 277 32.73 23.18 -8.07
N SER A 278 31.47 22.89 -8.37
CA SER A 278 30.38 23.01 -7.41
C SER A 278 30.73 22.14 -6.22
N ARG A 279 30.87 22.77 -5.03
CA ARG A 279 31.25 22.15 -3.77
C ARG A 279 30.21 21.07 -3.41
N LYS A 280 30.37 19.87 -3.98
CA LYS A 280 29.56 18.68 -3.68
C LYS A 280 29.78 18.35 -2.20
N SER A 281 28.86 18.82 -1.36
CA SER A 281 28.78 18.37 0.02
C SER A 281 28.72 16.85 0.00
N LYS A 282 29.66 16.18 0.68
CA LYS A 282 29.65 14.72 0.89
C LYS A 282 28.41 14.34 1.71
N GLN A 283 27.23 14.34 1.09
CA GLN A 283 26.01 13.83 1.72
C GLN A 283 26.21 12.31 1.86
N ARG A 284 26.16 11.84 3.10
CA ARG A 284 26.14 10.40 3.37
C ARG A 284 24.92 9.80 2.65
N PRO A 285 25.06 8.66 1.97
CA PRO A 285 23.92 7.99 1.36
C PRO A 285 22.90 7.72 2.45
N ALA A 286 21.68 8.21 2.25
CA ALA A 286 20.59 7.95 3.18
C ALA A 286 20.16 6.49 3.03
N VAL A 287 19.96 5.82 4.17
CA VAL A 287 19.62 4.39 4.26
C VAL A 287 18.16 4.27 4.67
N LEU A 288 17.40 3.44 3.95
CA LEU A 288 16.00 3.14 4.25
C LEU A 288 15.93 1.92 5.16
N LEU A 289 15.95 2.16 6.48
CA LEU A 289 15.97 1.10 7.49
C LEU A 289 14.61 0.40 7.64
N ASP A 290 13.50 1.11 7.42
CA ASP A 290 12.16 0.55 7.63
C ASP A 290 11.59 -0.11 6.36
N LEU A 291 12.30 -0.06 5.23
CA LEU A 291 11.83 -0.62 3.96
C LEU A 291 11.92 -2.15 3.99
N LYS A 292 10.76 -2.80 4.00
CA LYS A 292 10.61 -4.26 4.12
C LYS A 292 10.20 -4.94 2.84
N LYS A 293 9.37 -4.28 2.02
CA LYS A 293 8.82 -4.88 0.80
C LYS A 293 9.11 -4.00 -0.41
N VAL A 294 9.70 -4.60 -1.43
CA VAL A 294 9.95 -3.94 -2.72
C VAL A 294 9.39 -4.79 -3.85
N GLY A 295 8.53 -4.18 -4.67
CA GLY A 295 8.03 -4.73 -5.94
C GLY A 295 8.47 -3.86 -7.12
N LEU A 296 9.09 -4.47 -8.13
CA LEU A 296 9.62 -3.80 -9.32
C LEU A 296 9.17 -4.59 -10.55
N HIS A 297 8.23 -4.01 -11.28
CA HIS A 297 7.48 -4.71 -12.31
C HIS A 297 7.57 -3.98 -13.64
N GLY A 298 8.01 -4.71 -14.66
CA GLY A 298 7.86 -4.28 -16.05
C GLY A 298 6.40 -4.38 -16.45
N THR A 299 5.97 -3.55 -17.39
CA THR A 299 4.57 -3.51 -17.81
C THR A 299 4.43 -3.89 -19.27
N LYS A 300 3.21 -4.27 -19.67
CA LYS A 300 2.93 -4.70 -21.04
C LYS A 300 3.06 -3.56 -22.07
N SER A 301 2.90 -2.31 -21.63
CA SER A 301 3.02 -1.11 -22.46
C SER A 301 4.39 -1.06 -23.14
N THR A 302 4.48 -0.73 -24.43
CA THR A 302 5.77 -0.55 -25.14
C THR A 302 6.51 0.71 -24.76
N PHE A 303 5.83 1.66 -24.13
CA PHE A 303 6.44 2.90 -23.67
C PHE A 303 7.54 2.62 -22.63
N GLY A 304 8.69 3.28 -22.79
CA GLY A 304 9.85 3.15 -21.91
C GLY A 304 10.58 1.80 -21.97
N ALA A 305 10.19 0.88 -22.87
CA ALA A 305 10.84 -0.42 -23.00
C ALA A 305 12.21 -0.28 -23.69
N SER A 306 13.28 -0.65 -22.98
CA SER A 306 14.62 -0.77 -23.58
C SER A 306 14.75 -2.07 -24.37
N LYS A 307 15.49 -2.02 -25.50
CA LYS A 307 15.93 -3.23 -26.23
C LYS A 307 16.91 -4.06 -25.40
N ASN A 308 17.75 -3.37 -24.62
CA ASN A 308 18.74 -3.95 -23.72
C ASN A 308 18.38 -3.53 -22.29
N PRO A 309 17.41 -4.19 -21.65
CA PRO A 309 17.08 -3.89 -20.27
C PRO A 309 18.21 -4.35 -19.33
N ASP A 310 18.37 -3.67 -18.20
CA ASP A 310 19.45 -3.87 -17.24
C ASP A 310 18.93 -3.68 -15.80
N LEU A 311 19.53 -4.39 -14.84
CA LEU A 311 19.22 -4.31 -13.41
C LEU A 311 20.18 -3.41 -12.63
N SER A 312 21.18 -2.78 -13.26
CA SER A 312 22.15 -1.92 -12.56
C SER A 312 21.49 -0.79 -11.75
N ARG A 313 20.44 -0.16 -12.29
CA ARG A 313 19.64 0.87 -11.61
C ARG A 313 18.96 0.32 -10.36
N ILE A 314 18.29 -0.82 -10.49
CA ILE A 314 17.61 -1.51 -9.40
C ILE A 314 18.60 -1.91 -8.30
N SER A 315 19.76 -2.45 -8.69
CA SER A 315 20.85 -2.80 -7.76
C SER A 315 21.31 -1.60 -6.95
N LYS A 316 21.55 -0.45 -7.60
CA LYS A 316 21.92 0.81 -6.93
C LYS A 316 20.85 1.31 -5.96
N MET A 317 19.57 1.18 -6.32
CA MET A 317 18.46 1.55 -5.44
C MET A 317 18.42 0.67 -4.18
N LEU A 318 18.47 -0.64 -4.36
CA LEU A 318 18.31 -1.62 -3.27
C LEU A 318 19.53 -1.75 -2.35
N HIS A 319 20.69 -1.23 -2.76
CA HIS A 319 21.91 -1.23 -1.93
C HIS A 319 21.71 -0.53 -0.58
N ASN A 320 20.81 0.46 -0.51
CA ASN A 320 20.53 1.23 0.70
C ASN A 320 19.39 0.66 1.57
N CYS A 321 19.00 -0.61 1.36
CA CYS A 321 17.83 -1.23 1.99
C CYS A 321 18.21 -2.53 2.72
N PRO A 322 18.91 -2.48 3.87
CA PRO A 322 19.48 -3.67 4.52
C PRO A 322 18.43 -4.62 5.14
N ASN A 323 17.25 -4.10 5.51
CA ASN A 323 16.20 -4.84 6.22
C ASN A 323 15.11 -5.38 5.28
N LEU A 324 15.44 -5.60 4.01
CA LEU A 324 14.49 -6.08 3.02
C LEU A 324 14.02 -7.50 3.37
N GLU A 325 12.71 -7.66 3.55
CA GLU A 325 12.06 -8.94 3.89
C GLU A 325 11.43 -9.60 2.66
N ALA A 326 10.90 -8.81 1.72
CA ALA A 326 10.28 -9.30 0.49
C ALA A 326 10.76 -8.49 -0.72
N LEU A 327 11.23 -9.19 -1.75
CA LEU A 327 11.67 -8.62 -3.02
C LEU A 327 10.98 -9.32 -4.18
N ASP A 328 10.30 -8.54 -5.02
CA ASP A 328 9.68 -9.00 -6.25
C ASP A 328 10.20 -8.18 -7.43
N ILE A 329 10.90 -8.83 -8.35
CA ILE A 329 11.33 -8.25 -9.62
C ILE A 329 10.74 -9.09 -10.73
N SER A 330 9.83 -8.50 -11.50
CA SER A 330 9.23 -9.15 -12.64
C SER A 330 9.44 -8.33 -13.90
N TYR A 331 9.96 -8.96 -14.94
CA TYR A 331 10.05 -8.36 -16.26
C TYR A 331 8.97 -8.97 -17.17
N VAL A 332 8.40 -8.19 -18.08
CA VAL A 332 7.47 -8.73 -19.08
C VAL A 332 8.26 -8.95 -20.36
N ALA A 333 8.61 -10.20 -20.62
CA ALA A 333 9.36 -10.58 -21.83
C ALA A 333 8.62 -10.13 -23.09
N ARG A 334 9.36 -9.55 -24.03
CA ARG A 334 8.82 -9.13 -25.33
C ARG A 334 9.27 -10.09 -26.41
N HIS A 335 8.31 -10.48 -27.24
CA HIS A 335 8.56 -11.39 -28.36
C HIS A 335 8.99 -10.67 -29.64
N SER A 336 9.06 -9.34 -29.61
CA SER A 336 9.55 -8.56 -30.75
C SER A 336 11.06 -8.80 -30.94
N PRO A 337 11.54 -8.98 -32.18
CA PRO A 337 12.94 -9.22 -32.45
C PRO A 337 13.82 -8.07 -31.91
N GLY A 338 14.94 -8.42 -31.28
CA GLY A 338 15.90 -7.46 -30.73
C GLY A 338 15.60 -6.96 -29.32
N PHE A 339 14.54 -7.44 -28.66
CA PHE A 339 14.36 -7.24 -27.22
C PHE A 339 14.97 -8.41 -26.45
N PHE A 340 15.80 -8.09 -25.47
CA PHE A 340 16.42 -9.07 -24.58
C PHE A 340 15.79 -9.01 -23.19
N ASN A 341 15.95 -10.09 -22.43
CA ASN A 341 15.63 -10.07 -21.00
C ASN A 341 16.79 -9.48 -20.22
N PRO A 342 16.54 -8.80 -19.08
CA PRO A 342 17.60 -8.18 -18.29
C PRO A 342 18.53 -9.24 -17.70
N VAL A 343 19.84 -8.96 -17.76
CA VAL A 343 20.88 -9.83 -17.18
C VAL A 343 20.91 -9.65 -15.66
N ALA A 344 20.81 -10.75 -14.92
CA ALA A 344 20.70 -10.74 -13.46
C ALA A 344 21.99 -11.08 -12.71
N ASP A 345 23.10 -11.34 -13.43
CA ASP A 345 24.34 -11.85 -12.82
C ASP A 345 24.92 -10.89 -11.77
N ASP A 346 25.12 -9.63 -12.12
CA ASP A 346 25.66 -8.61 -11.21
C ASP A 346 24.72 -8.34 -10.02
N PHE A 347 23.41 -8.41 -10.29
CA PHE A 347 22.38 -8.24 -9.27
C PHE A 347 22.46 -9.36 -8.21
N LEU A 348 22.58 -10.62 -8.64
CA LEU A 348 22.72 -11.77 -7.76
C LEU A 348 24.10 -11.79 -7.06
N LEU A 349 25.14 -11.34 -7.75
CA LEU A 349 26.48 -11.27 -7.17
C LEU A 349 26.55 -10.26 -6.02
N CYS A 350 25.91 -9.10 -6.17
CA CYS A 350 26.01 -7.99 -5.22
C CYS A 350 24.88 -7.95 -4.17
N GLY A 351 23.70 -8.48 -4.47
CA GLY A 351 22.53 -8.38 -3.58
C GLY A 351 22.70 -9.22 -2.31
N ARG A 352 22.72 -8.58 -1.13
CA ARG A 352 22.83 -9.26 0.17
C ARG A 352 21.87 -8.64 1.17
N TRP A 353 20.80 -9.35 1.47
CA TRP A 353 19.73 -8.92 2.38
C TRP A 353 19.48 -10.00 3.42
N SER A 354 20.14 -9.88 4.58
CA SER A 354 20.12 -10.91 5.63
C SER A 354 18.73 -11.23 6.18
N SER A 355 17.76 -10.33 6.00
CA SER A 355 16.38 -10.50 6.44
C SER A 355 15.42 -11.00 5.36
N LEU A 356 15.91 -11.31 4.16
CA LEU A 356 15.07 -11.68 3.01
C LEU A 356 14.36 -13.01 3.26
N ARG A 357 13.02 -12.98 3.23
CA ARG A 357 12.14 -14.13 3.43
C ARG A 357 11.40 -14.52 2.16
N ALA A 358 11.07 -13.56 1.31
CA ALA A 358 10.40 -13.80 0.04
C ALA A 358 11.19 -13.19 -1.12
N LEU A 359 11.46 -13.99 -2.13
CA LEU A 359 12.10 -13.56 -3.35
C LEU A 359 11.33 -14.05 -4.58
N THR A 360 10.95 -13.11 -5.45
CA THR A 360 10.37 -13.37 -6.76
C THR A 360 11.22 -12.72 -7.82
N LEU A 361 11.72 -13.50 -8.77
CA LEU A 361 12.50 -13.05 -9.92
C LEU A 361 11.91 -13.72 -11.17
N THR A 362 11.26 -12.94 -12.03
CA THR A 362 10.50 -13.48 -13.18
C THR A 362 10.95 -12.90 -14.51
N ASN A 363 11.14 -13.77 -15.52
CA ASN A 363 11.60 -13.47 -16.87
C ASN A 363 12.95 -12.74 -16.93
N LEU A 364 13.89 -13.12 -16.06
CA LEU A 364 15.26 -12.59 -16.11
C LEU A 364 16.16 -13.58 -16.85
N TRP A 365 17.34 -13.10 -17.23
CA TRP A 365 18.35 -13.92 -17.89
C TRP A 365 19.66 -13.91 -17.09
N CYS A 366 20.37 -15.03 -17.13
CA CYS A 366 21.67 -15.21 -16.52
C CYS A 366 22.65 -15.77 -17.56
N THR A 367 23.90 -15.31 -17.53
CA THR A 367 24.94 -15.89 -18.39
C THR A 367 25.16 -17.37 -18.07
N PRO A 368 25.50 -18.19 -19.06
CA PRO A 368 25.91 -19.56 -18.79
C PRO A 368 27.18 -19.56 -17.92
N HIS A 369 27.25 -20.47 -16.95
CA HIS A 369 28.31 -20.60 -15.94
C HIS A 369 28.33 -19.48 -14.88
N ALA A 370 28.66 -18.23 -15.23
CA ALA A 370 28.81 -17.17 -14.24
C ALA A 370 27.49 -16.83 -13.52
N GLY A 371 26.39 -16.77 -14.27
CA GLY A 371 25.06 -16.57 -13.67
C GLY A 371 24.60 -17.71 -12.78
N LEU A 372 25.01 -18.96 -13.08
CA LEU A 372 24.72 -20.11 -12.21
C LEU A 372 25.47 -20.00 -10.90
N ASP A 373 26.77 -19.72 -10.94
CA ASP A 373 27.59 -19.57 -9.74
C ASP A 373 27.11 -18.38 -8.89
N ALA A 374 26.74 -17.27 -9.53
CA ALA A 374 26.14 -16.12 -8.86
C ALA A 374 24.81 -16.47 -8.19
N ALA A 375 23.91 -17.19 -8.87
CA ALA A 375 22.64 -17.63 -8.30
C ALA A 375 22.82 -18.61 -7.13
N ALA A 376 23.74 -19.58 -7.24
CA ALA A 376 24.04 -20.53 -6.17
C ALA A 376 24.60 -19.81 -4.93
N SER A 377 25.58 -18.91 -5.13
CA SER A 377 26.18 -18.11 -4.06
C SER A 377 25.17 -17.18 -3.40
N PHE A 378 24.33 -16.54 -4.21
CA PHE A 378 23.23 -15.71 -3.72
C PHE A 378 22.27 -16.51 -2.85
N LEU A 379 21.75 -17.65 -3.33
CA LEU A 379 20.78 -18.44 -2.57
C LEU A 379 21.39 -19.04 -1.29
N ALA A 380 22.67 -19.40 -1.31
CA ALA A 380 23.40 -19.86 -0.14
C ALA A 380 23.53 -18.78 0.95
N ALA A 381 23.70 -17.51 0.54
CA ALA A 381 23.80 -16.39 1.47
C ALA A 381 22.47 -16.04 2.16
N HIS A 382 21.32 -16.45 1.60
CA HIS A 382 19.99 -16.06 2.07
C HIS A 382 19.27 -17.22 2.77
N VAL A 383 19.83 -17.66 3.91
CA VAL A 383 19.32 -18.80 4.69
C VAL A 383 17.91 -18.60 5.29
N SER A 384 17.44 -17.36 5.36
CA SER A 384 16.12 -16.97 5.88
C SER A 384 14.98 -17.09 4.86
N LEU A 385 15.26 -17.43 3.60
CA LEU A 385 14.25 -17.51 2.56
C LEU A 385 13.22 -18.62 2.84
N GLU A 386 11.95 -18.21 2.87
CA GLU A 386 10.77 -19.06 3.05
C GLU A 386 10.01 -19.24 1.72
N VAL A 387 10.01 -18.21 0.86
CA VAL A 387 9.34 -18.21 -0.45
C VAL A 387 10.35 -17.86 -1.53
N LEU A 388 10.52 -18.74 -2.52
CA LEU A 388 11.41 -18.54 -3.67
C LEU A 388 10.66 -18.79 -4.98
N HIS A 389 10.47 -17.75 -5.77
CA HIS A 389 9.94 -17.82 -7.12
C HIS A 389 11.04 -17.39 -8.10
N LEU A 390 11.65 -18.35 -8.79
CA LEU A 390 12.77 -18.13 -9.69
C LEU A 390 12.44 -18.63 -11.11
N ASP A 391 12.08 -17.69 -11.98
CA ASP A 391 11.87 -17.90 -13.41
C ASP A 391 12.94 -17.13 -14.18
N VAL A 392 14.15 -17.71 -14.17
CA VAL A 392 15.37 -17.16 -14.75
C VAL A 392 15.94 -18.14 -15.78
N SER A 393 16.28 -17.64 -16.95
CA SER A 393 16.86 -18.44 -18.05
C SER A 393 18.39 -18.39 -18.00
N PHE A 394 19.06 -19.53 -18.14
CA PHE A 394 20.53 -19.64 -18.11
C PHE A 394 21.10 -19.97 -19.49
N GLY A 395 21.55 -18.95 -20.23
CA GLY A 395 22.56 -19.05 -21.30
C GLY A 395 22.31 -19.88 -22.57
N THR A 396 21.30 -20.74 -22.64
CA THR A 396 20.93 -21.41 -23.90
C THR A 396 19.95 -20.50 -24.62
N GLY A 397 20.33 -19.92 -25.76
CA GLY A 397 19.51 -18.95 -26.51
C GLY A 397 18.04 -19.38 -26.62
N ALA A 398 17.13 -18.41 -26.65
CA ALA A 398 15.68 -18.57 -26.47
C ALA A 398 15.01 -19.68 -27.31
N ASN A 399 15.65 -20.11 -28.40
CA ASN A 399 15.14 -21.14 -29.31
C ASN A 399 15.57 -22.58 -28.96
N ASN A 400 16.53 -22.76 -28.05
CA ASN A 400 16.90 -24.08 -27.54
C ASN A 400 16.36 -24.19 -26.12
N HIS A 401 15.33 -25.02 -25.95
CA HIS A 401 14.78 -25.41 -24.65
C HIS A 401 15.85 -26.07 -23.77
N GLY A 402 16.68 -25.25 -23.12
CA GLY A 402 17.31 -25.39 -21.81
C GLY A 402 18.09 -26.65 -21.46
N ASN A 403 18.14 -27.67 -22.33
CA ASN A 403 18.40 -29.00 -21.87
C ASN A 403 19.87 -29.15 -21.45
N GLY A 404 20.88 -28.70 -22.19
CA GLY A 404 22.27 -29.07 -21.84
C GLY A 404 22.77 -28.70 -20.42
N VAL A 405 22.63 -27.44 -20.01
CA VAL A 405 23.57 -26.83 -19.05
C VAL A 405 23.15 -26.99 -17.58
N LEU A 406 21.86 -27.00 -17.26
CA LEU A 406 21.41 -27.07 -15.86
C LEU A 406 21.63 -28.43 -15.19
N ALA A 407 21.95 -29.47 -15.96
CA ALA A 407 22.18 -30.81 -15.41
C ALA A 407 23.39 -30.89 -14.46
N SER A 408 24.34 -29.95 -14.56
CA SER A 408 25.51 -29.88 -13.68
C SER A 408 25.35 -28.90 -12.52
N PHE A 409 24.20 -28.21 -12.41
CA PHE A 409 24.01 -27.22 -11.36
C PHE A 409 23.93 -27.87 -9.98
N LYS A 410 24.85 -27.51 -9.09
CA LYS A 410 24.90 -28.02 -7.73
C LYS A 410 24.84 -26.86 -6.75
N PHE A 411 23.91 -26.94 -5.81
CA PHE A 411 23.87 -26.03 -4.67
C PHE A 411 24.93 -26.43 -3.63
N PRO A 412 25.49 -25.46 -2.90
CA PRO A 412 26.26 -25.75 -1.71
C PRO A 412 25.34 -26.38 -0.64
N PRO A 413 25.88 -27.20 0.28
CA PRO A 413 25.10 -27.84 1.33
C PRO A 413 24.40 -26.79 2.20
N ASN A 414 23.25 -27.14 2.76
CA ASN A 414 22.42 -26.27 3.60
C ASN A 414 21.88 -25.01 2.91
N CYS A 415 21.78 -25.02 1.58
CA CYS A 415 21.12 -23.94 0.85
C CYS A 415 19.63 -23.89 1.23
N LEU A 416 19.09 -22.71 1.57
CA LEU A 416 17.65 -22.48 1.83
C LEU A 416 17.00 -23.47 2.84
N PRO A 417 17.48 -23.54 4.09
CA PRO A 417 16.98 -24.52 5.07
C PRO A 417 15.52 -24.29 5.50
N ARG A 418 15.00 -23.06 5.34
CA ARG A 418 13.65 -22.65 5.78
C ARG A 418 12.62 -22.55 4.66
N LEU A 419 12.95 -23.01 3.45
CA LEU A 419 12.10 -22.85 2.29
C LEU A 419 10.79 -23.65 2.42
N ARG A 420 9.67 -22.95 2.31
CA ARG A 420 8.30 -23.48 2.36
C ARG A 420 7.63 -23.51 1.00
N GLU A 421 7.91 -22.52 0.15
CA GLU A 421 7.32 -22.39 -1.18
C GLU A 421 8.40 -22.20 -2.25
N LEU A 422 8.37 -23.06 -3.27
CA LEU A 422 9.26 -23.00 -4.42
C LEU A 422 8.44 -22.90 -5.72
N LYS A 423 8.69 -21.87 -6.52
CA LYS A 423 8.26 -21.78 -7.92
C LYS A 423 9.50 -21.69 -8.80
N ALA A 424 9.80 -22.73 -9.57
CA ALA A 424 11.05 -22.79 -10.31
C ALA A 424 10.95 -23.69 -11.55
N SER A 425 11.97 -23.63 -12.41
CA SER A 425 12.17 -24.64 -13.44
C SER A 425 12.43 -26.00 -12.81
N ARG A 426 12.07 -27.08 -13.52
CA ARG A 426 12.25 -28.46 -13.06
C ARG A 426 13.70 -28.73 -12.64
N ASP A 427 14.66 -28.30 -13.46
CA ASP A 427 16.07 -28.61 -13.23
C ASP A 427 16.58 -27.92 -11.94
N LEU A 428 16.18 -26.68 -11.69
CA LEU A 428 16.49 -25.97 -10.45
C LEU A 428 15.83 -26.63 -9.23
N ALA A 429 14.56 -27.00 -9.35
CA ALA A 429 13.85 -27.72 -8.30
C ALA A 429 14.53 -29.08 -7.99
N THR A 430 15.00 -29.78 -9.02
CA THR A 430 15.71 -31.06 -8.92
C THR A 430 17.03 -30.90 -8.18
N ALA A 431 17.85 -29.91 -8.58
CA ALA A 431 19.12 -29.60 -7.94
C ALA A 431 18.92 -29.19 -6.47
N LEU A 432 17.86 -28.43 -6.18
CA LEU A 432 17.55 -27.98 -4.83
C LEU A 432 17.10 -29.14 -3.94
N LEU A 433 16.24 -30.03 -4.44
CA LEU A 433 15.82 -31.24 -3.72
C LEU A 433 16.99 -32.20 -3.44
N ALA A 434 17.94 -32.32 -4.37
CA ALA A 434 19.14 -33.14 -4.20
C ALA A 434 20.18 -32.54 -3.22
N CYS A 435 20.04 -31.26 -2.87
CA CYS A 435 20.98 -30.56 -2.00
C CYS A 435 20.83 -31.01 -0.54
N PRO A 436 21.91 -31.47 0.13
CA PRO A 436 21.88 -31.84 1.54
C PRO A 436 21.40 -30.71 2.45
N CYS A 437 20.59 -31.04 3.44
CA CYS A 437 20.04 -30.11 4.42
C CYS A 437 20.09 -30.74 5.81
N ASP A 438 20.85 -30.12 6.71
CA ASP A 438 21.14 -30.62 8.06
C ASP A 438 20.00 -30.38 9.06
N VAL A 439 18.91 -29.73 8.63
CA VAL A 439 17.72 -29.51 9.47
C VAL A 439 17.01 -30.83 9.75
N ASP A 440 16.71 -31.10 11.03
CA ASP A 440 15.94 -32.27 11.44
C ASP A 440 14.61 -32.37 10.68
N GLY A 441 14.41 -33.49 9.98
CA GLY A 441 13.22 -33.71 9.14
C GLY A 441 13.31 -33.11 7.73
N GLY A 442 14.47 -32.58 7.34
CA GLY A 442 14.72 -32.01 6.02
C GLY A 442 14.15 -30.60 5.84
N ARG A 443 14.21 -30.10 4.60
CA ARG A 443 13.67 -28.79 4.24
C ARG A 443 12.13 -28.80 4.32
N PRO A 444 11.48 -27.81 4.95
CA PRO A 444 10.03 -27.79 5.18
C PRO A 444 9.24 -27.36 3.94
N LEU A 445 9.52 -27.98 2.78
CA LEU A 445 8.91 -27.62 1.51
C LEU A 445 7.45 -28.10 1.44
N GLU A 446 6.52 -27.16 1.51
CA GLU A 446 5.07 -27.44 1.51
C GLU A 446 4.46 -27.27 0.11
N THR A 447 4.95 -26.28 -0.65
CA THR A 447 4.37 -25.89 -1.95
C THR A 447 5.43 -25.87 -3.05
N LEU A 448 5.16 -26.57 -4.15
CA LEU A 448 6.04 -26.61 -5.32
C LEU A 448 5.26 -26.24 -6.59
N LYS A 449 5.75 -25.25 -7.35
CA LYS A 449 5.06 -24.65 -8.51
C LYS A 449 5.95 -24.56 -9.74
N GLY A 450 5.33 -24.56 -10.92
CA GLY A 450 5.98 -24.24 -12.20
C GLY A 450 6.72 -25.40 -12.86
N VAL A 451 6.76 -26.58 -12.24
CA VAL A 451 7.45 -27.76 -12.80
C VAL A 451 6.71 -28.26 -14.04
N ARG A 452 7.44 -28.49 -15.14
CA ARG A 452 6.92 -29.10 -16.36
C ARG A 452 7.47 -30.51 -16.51
N LEU A 453 6.59 -31.49 -16.77
CA LEU A 453 6.97 -32.89 -16.99
C LEU A 453 6.91 -33.20 -18.49
N SER A 454 7.94 -33.84 -19.02
CA SER A 454 8.08 -34.14 -20.45
C SER A 454 8.42 -35.60 -20.76
N ASN A 455 8.19 -36.52 -19.82
CA ASN A 455 8.59 -37.94 -19.87
C ASN A 455 10.07 -38.16 -20.25
N SER A 456 10.92 -37.19 -19.93
CA SER A 456 12.36 -37.23 -20.19
C SER A 456 13.09 -37.97 -19.06
N ALA A 457 14.32 -38.43 -19.32
CA ALA A 457 15.15 -39.08 -18.30
C ALA A 457 15.37 -38.18 -17.06
N ARG A 458 15.27 -36.86 -17.20
CA ARG A 458 15.40 -35.88 -16.11
C ARG A 458 14.19 -35.82 -15.21
N ASP A 459 13.00 -36.10 -15.77
CA ASP A 459 11.80 -36.20 -14.96
C ASP A 459 11.93 -37.37 -13.99
N ARG A 460 12.62 -38.45 -14.37
CA ARG A 460 12.91 -39.57 -13.45
C ARG A 460 13.78 -39.12 -12.27
N VAL A 461 14.87 -38.40 -12.54
CA VAL A 461 15.75 -37.86 -11.48
C VAL A 461 14.99 -36.90 -10.57
N PHE A 462 14.16 -36.03 -11.15
CA PHE A 462 13.28 -35.14 -10.38
C PHE A 462 12.31 -35.92 -9.48
N LEU A 463 11.61 -36.92 -10.03
CA LEU A 463 10.66 -37.74 -9.30
C LEU A 463 11.32 -38.57 -8.19
N GLU A 464 12.52 -39.10 -8.43
CA GLU A 464 13.32 -39.81 -7.43
C GLU A 464 13.71 -38.88 -6.27
N ASN A 465 14.20 -37.68 -6.57
CA ASN A 465 14.52 -36.68 -5.53
C ASN A 465 13.26 -36.20 -4.80
N LEU A 466 12.15 -36.03 -5.50
CA LEU A 466 10.88 -35.65 -4.90
C LEU A 466 10.35 -36.76 -3.97
N ARG A 467 10.50 -38.03 -4.34
CA ARG A 467 10.16 -39.17 -3.49
C ARG A 467 11.05 -39.22 -2.23
N ALA A 468 12.34 -38.95 -2.38
CA ALA A 468 13.30 -38.99 -1.27
C ALA A 468 13.12 -37.83 -0.28
N PHE A 469 12.94 -36.60 -0.79
CA PHE A 469 13.02 -35.37 0.01
C PHE A 469 11.71 -34.56 0.05
N GLY A 470 10.72 -34.88 -0.78
CA GLY A 470 9.44 -34.17 -0.90
C GLY A 470 8.34 -34.67 0.04
N THR A 471 8.67 -35.35 1.13
CA THR A 471 7.68 -35.95 2.06
C THR A 471 6.73 -34.93 2.71
N GLN A 472 7.11 -33.65 2.73
CA GLN A 472 6.31 -32.56 3.30
C GLN A 472 5.47 -31.79 2.26
N VAL A 473 5.63 -32.08 0.96
CA VAL A 473 4.92 -31.36 -0.10
C VAL A 473 3.42 -31.68 -0.05
N ARG A 474 2.60 -30.65 0.12
CA ARG A 474 1.12 -30.75 0.21
C ARG A 474 0.42 -30.16 -1.01
N ARG A 475 1.07 -29.20 -1.67
CA ARG A 475 0.52 -28.48 -2.82
C ARG A 475 1.49 -28.52 -4.00
N LEU A 476 1.01 -29.00 -5.14
CA LEU A 476 1.80 -29.07 -6.37
C LEU A 476 1.09 -28.38 -7.54
N GLU A 477 1.73 -27.39 -8.15
CA GLU A 477 1.27 -26.68 -9.36
C GLU A 477 2.17 -27.00 -10.54
N LEU A 478 1.70 -27.86 -11.44
CA LEU A 478 2.42 -28.15 -12.67
C LEU A 478 2.29 -26.99 -13.67
N GLY A 479 3.40 -26.61 -14.26
CA GLY A 479 3.42 -25.70 -15.41
C GLY A 479 2.94 -26.37 -16.70
N GLY A 480 2.94 -27.71 -16.74
CA GLY A 480 2.45 -28.53 -17.84
C GLY A 480 2.98 -29.98 -17.82
N TRP A 481 2.38 -30.85 -18.63
CA TRP A 481 2.64 -32.30 -18.64
C TRP A 481 2.40 -32.91 -20.02
N THR A 482 3.15 -33.95 -20.42
CA THR A 482 2.95 -34.59 -21.75
C THR A 482 1.99 -35.78 -21.68
N GLU A 483 2.24 -36.71 -20.76
CA GLU A 483 1.49 -37.97 -20.64
C GLU A 483 0.82 -38.10 -19.27
N MET A 484 -0.34 -38.77 -19.22
CA MET A 484 -1.06 -38.96 -17.95
C MET A 484 -0.26 -39.85 -16.99
N GLU A 485 0.62 -40.69 -17.53
CA GLU A 485 1.51 -41.55 -16.77
C GLU A 485 2.51 -40.74 -15.92
N ASP A 486 2.94 -39.56 -16.40
CA ASP A 486 3.81 -38.66 -15.63
C ASP A 486 3.09 -38.15 -14.37
N VAL A 487 1.81 -37.81 -14.50
CA VAL A 487 0.96 -37.34 -13.40
C VAL A 487 0.72 -38.46 -12.37
N ARG A 488 0.55 -39.71 -12.83
CA ARG A 488 0.42 -40.87 -11.94
C ARG A 488 1.71 -41.11 -11.15
N ARG A 489 2.86 -41.16 -11.82
CA ARG A 489 4.17 -41.33 -11.17
C ARG A 489 4.46 -40.22 -10.16
N LEU A 490 4.08 -38.99 -10.49
CA LEU A 490 4.19 -37.84 -9.60
C LEU A 490 3.34 -37.99 -8.34
N ALA A 491 2.08 -38.40 -8.48
CA ALA A 491 1.18 -38.65 -7.35
C ALA A 491 1.71 -39.77 -6.44
N GLU A 492 2.32 -40.81 -7.01
CA GLU A 492 2.98 -41.88 -6.25
C GLU A 492 4.21 -41.39 -5.47
N CYS A 493 4.92 -40.36 -5.96
CA CYS A 493 6.09 -39.82 -5.28
C CYS A 493 5.74 -38.88 -4.12
N VAL A 494 4.51 -38.36 -4.06
CA VAL A 494 4.06 -37.41 -3.02
C VAL A 494 2.78 -37.91 -2.35
N PRO A 495 2.86 -38.93 -1.48
CA PRO A 495 1.67 -39.56 -0.89
C PRO A 495 0.86 -38.62 0.03
N ARG A 496 1.44 -37.48 0.45
CA ARG A 496 0.80 -36.46 1.30
C ARG A 496 0.21 -35.28 0.51
N LEU A 497 0.11 -35.42 -0.80
CA LEU A 497 -0.42 -34.37 -1.68
C LEU A 497 -1.92 -34.14 -1.39
N VAL A 498 -2.26 -32.93 -0.96
CA VAL A 498 -3.65 -32.51 -0.68
C VAL A 498 -4.25 -31.80 -1.88
N TRP A 499 -3.42 -31.12 -2.67
CA TRP A 499 -3.85 -30.32 -3.80
C TRP A 499 -2.87 -30.49 -4.97
N LEU A 500 -3.44 -30.76 -6.15
CA LEU A 500 -2.71 -30.94 -7.40
C LEU A 500 -3.39 -30.11 -8.49
N ASP A 501 -2.67 -29.13 -9.02
CA ASP A 501 -3.01 -28.49 -10.30
C ASP A 501 -2.11 -29.06 -11.38
N ILE A 502 -2.76 -29.68 -12.36
CA ILE A 502 -2.10 -30.44 -13.42
C ILE A 502 -1.59 -29.47 -14.52
N GLY A 503 -2.06 -28.22 -14.55
CA GLY A 503 -1.66 -27.25 -15.58
C GLY A 503 -2.07 -27.66 -17.00
N LYS A 504 -1.32 -27.18 -18.00
CA LYS A 504 -1.65 -27.39 -19.42
C LYS A 504 -0.98 -28.65 -19.98
N ARG A 505 -1.72 -29.46 -20.74
CA ARG A 505 -1.17 -30.63 -21.45
C ARG A 505 -0.23 -30.19 -22.58
N GLY A 506 1.06 -30.45 -22.44
CA GLY A 506 2.08 -30.34 -23.47
C GLY A 506 1.78 -31.26 -24.65
N GLY A 507 1.89 -30.73 -25.87
CA GLY A 507 1.54 -31.46 -27.09
C GLY A 507 0.11 -31.19 -27.61
N SER A 508 -0.76 -30.56 -26.81
CA SER A 508 -1.97 -29.94 -27.37
C SER A 508 -1.57 -28.63 -28.04
N ALA A 509 -0.94 -28.73 -29.20
CA ALA A 509 -0.67 -27.60 -30.07
C ALA A 509 -2.00 -27.05 -30.60
N THR A 510 -2.74 -26.31 -29.77
CA THR A 510 -3.52 -25.20 -30.31
C THR A 510 -2.48 -24.25 -30.88
N ASN A 511 -2.27 -24.36 -32.19
CA ASN A 511 -1.36 -23.54 -32.97
C ASN A 511 -1.40 -22.09 -32.45
N PRO A 512 -0.29 -21.51 -31.95
CA PRO A 512 -0.31 -20.14 -31.43
C PRO A 512 -0.78 -19.13 -32.49
N VAL A 513 -0.65 -19.50 -33.77
CA VAL A 513 -1.20 -18.76 -34.92
C VAL A 513 -2.74 -18.71 -34.90
N ILE A 514 -3.44 -19.80 -34.55
CA ILE A 514 -4.91 -19.81 -34.47
C ILE A 514 -5.39 -19.05 -33.23
N ALA A 515 -4.65 -19.12 -32.11
CA ALA A 515 -4.95 -18.34 -30.91
C ALA A 515 -4.73 -16.83 -31.12
N ALA A 516 -3.73 -16.43 -31.91
CA ALA A 516 -3.49 -15.03 -32.26
C ALA A 516 -4.49 -14.46 -33.28
N ILE A 517 -4.91 -15.27 -34.27
CA ILE A 517 -5.94 -14.89 -35.26
C ILE A 517 -7.31 -14.70 -34.59
N LEU A 518 -7.65 -15.50 -33.58
CA LEU A 518 -8.91 -15.33 -32.83
C LEU A 518 -8.91 -14.12 -31.87
N HIS A 519 -7.78 -13.46 -31.63
CA HIS A 519 -7.67 -12.27 -30.76
C HIS A 519 -7.43 -10.96 -31.53
N SER A 520 -7.39 -10.99 -32.86
CA SER A 520 -7.12 -9.81 -33.71
C SER A 520 -8.34 -9.30 -34.50
N GLY A 521 -9.55 -9.78 -34.21
CA GLY A 521 -10.79 -9.32 -34.83
C GLY A 521 -11.67 -8.45 -33.92
N SER A 522 -11.66 -7.14 -34.18
CA SER A 522 -12.75 -6.16 -34.01
C SER A 522 -13.45 -5.98 -32.63
N GLY A 523 -13.44 -4.73 -32.17
CA GLY A 523 -14.10 -4.29 -30.95
C GLY A 523 -15.62 -4.32 -31.00
N SER A 524 -16.22 -4.86 -29.94
CA SER A 524 -17.42 -4.29 -29.32
C SER A 524 -17.51 -4.83 -27.89
N HIS A 525 -17.85 -3.95 -26.95
CA HIS A 525 -17.99 -4.27 -25.54
C HIS A 525 -19.19 -5.21 -25.31
N THR A 526 -18.94 -6.51 -25.19
CA THR A 526 -19.76 -7.39 -24.36
C THR A 526 -18.84 -8.20 -23.46
N LYS A 527 -19.11 -8.16 -22.15
CA LYS A 527 -18.37 -8.89 -21.12
C LYS A 527 -18.61 -10.39 -21.30
N ALA A 528 -17.80 -11.06 -22.11
CA ALA A 528 -17.70 -12.50 -22.11
C ALA A 528 -16.73 -12.92 -20.98
N THR A 529 -17.28 -13.57 -19.96
CA THR A 529 -16.52 -14.25 -18.90
C THR A 529 -15.63 -15.34 -19.53
N PRO A 530 -14.34 -15.45 -19.16
CA PRO A 530 -13.50 -16.51 -19.67
C PRO A 530 -13.99 -17.86 -19.14
N ASN A 531 -14.28 -18.78 -20.05
CA ASN A 531 -14.56 -20.17 -19.74
C ASN A 531 -13.32 -20.80 -19.08
N HIS A 532 -13.30 -20.78 -17.75
CA HIS A 532 -12.60 -21.80 -16.98
C HIS A 532 -13.28 -23.14 -17.33
N ILE A 533 -12.63 -23.93 -18.19
CA ILE A 533 -12.84 -25.37 -18.16
C ILE A 533 -12.40 -25.79 -16.76
N VAL A 534 -13.38 -26.05 -15.89
CA VAL A 534 -13.19 -26.75 -14.63
C VAL A 534 -12.72 -28.15 -15.02
N SER A 535 -11.41 -28.31 -15.20
CA SER A 535 -10.79 -29.62 -15.30
C SER A 535 -10.97 -30.31 -13.95
N ASN A 536 -11.88 -31.27 -13.95
CA ASN A 536 -12.22 -32.25 -12.91
C ASN A 536 -11.35 -32.23 -11.65
N PHE A 537 -11.98 -31.89 -10.52
CA PHE A 537 -11.49 -32.21 -9.18
C PHE A 537 -11.43 -33.73 -9.02
N LEU A 538 -10.24 -34.31 -9.07
CA LEU A 538 -10.01 -35.65 -8.53
C LEU A 538 -9.62 -35.50 -7.06
N ARG A 539 -10.61 -35.61 -6.18
CA ARG A 539 -10.37 -35.85 -4.76
C ARG A 539 -9.94 -37.32 -4.65
N PHE A 540 -8.63 -37.57 -4.54
CA PHE A 540 -8.13 -38.91 -4.27
C PHE A 540 -8.63 -39.33 -2.88
N SER A 541 -9.63 -40.21 -2.86
CA SER A 541 -10.04 -40.92 -1.66
C SER A 541 -9.13 -42.13 -1.51
N HIS A 542 -8.54 -42.28 -0.32
CA HIS A 542 -7.64 -43.38 0.03
C HIS A 542 -8.25 -44.74 -0.33
N ALA A 543 -7.57 -45.49 -1.20
CA ALA A 543 -7.79 -46.91 -1.37
C ALA A 543 -7.25 -47.66 -0.13
N GLN A 544 -8.02 -48.67 0.27
CA GLN A 544 -7.97 -49.39 1.53
C GLN A 544 -6.69 -50.23 1.71
N TYR A 545 -6.10 -50.15 2.91
CA TYR A 545 -5.42 -51.27 3.55
C TYR A 545 -6.20 -51.66 4.82
N PRO A 546 -6.31 -52.95 5.18
CA PRO A 546 -7.15 -53.37 6.28
C PRO A 546 -6.38 -53.20 7.59
N LEU A 547 -6.89 -52.35 8.50
CA LEU A 547 -6.48 -52.36 9.89
C LEU A 547 -7.67 -52.57 10.81
N ARG A 548 -7.46 -53.57 11.68
CA ARG A 548 -8.17 -53.95 12.89
C ARG A 548 -9.02 -52.85 13.52
N THR A 549 -10.23 -53.26 13.85
CA THR A 549 -11.17 -52.55 14.72
C THR A 549 -10.58 -52.33 16.11
N GLY A 550 -10.57 -51.06 16.53
CA GLY A 550 -10.31 -50.62 17.89
C GLY A 550 -11.11 -49.34 18.11
N CYS A 551 -12.20 -49.49 18.86
CA CYS A 551 -13.21 -48.49 19.17
C CYS A 551 -12.62 -47.35 20.02
N GLU A 552 -12.90 -46.10 19.70
CA GLU A 552 -13.24 -45.06 20.70
C GLU A 552 -13.89 -43.84 20.02
N ARG A 553 -15.05 -43.47 20.55
CA ARG A 553 -15.87 -42.32 20.17
C ARG A 553 -15.35 -41.07 20.87
N GLY A 554 -15.32 -39.94 20.17
CA GLY A 554 -15.17 -38.62 20.75
C GLY A 554 -15.77 -37.58 19.82
N ASP A 555 -16.76 -36.86 20.33
CA ASP A 555 -17.67 -35.95 19.64
C ASP A 555 -16.98 -34.74 18.97
N ILE A 556 -17.46 -34.35 17.79
CA ILE A 556 -17.20 -33.02 17.19
C ILE A 556 -18.55 -32.39 16.82
N ALA A 557 -18.79 -31.22 17.45
CA ALA A 557 -19.95 -30.36 17.25
C ALA A 557 -19.97 -29.74 15.84
N LEU A 558 -21.14 -29.83 15.18
CA LEU A 558 -21.49 -29.06 13.99
C LEU A 558 -21.92 -27.64 14.42
N ILE A 559 -21.25 -26.61 13.90
CA ILE A 559 -21.76 -25.23 13.89
C ILE A 559 -22.24 -24.95 12.46
N GLN A 560 -23.56 -24.82 12.28
CA GLN A 560 -24.18 -24.35 11.05
C GLN A 560 -23.95 -22.84 10.90
N GLY A 561 -23.41 -22.44 9.74
CA GLY A 561 -23.27 -21.04 9.33
C GLY A 561 -24.62 -20.48 8.88
N ILE A 562 -24.97 -19.32 9.43
CA ILE A 562 -26.14 -18.53 9.11
C ILE A 562 -25.87 -17.73 7.82
N ASP A 563 -26.77 -17.90 6.86
CA ASP A 563 -26.93 -17.09 5.65
C ASP A 563 -27.30 -15.65 6.03
N THR A 564 -26.59 -14.65 5.49
CA THR A 564 -27.03 -13.25 5.53
C THR A 564 -27.19 -12.72 4.11
N SER A 565 -28.45 -12.72 3.67
CA SER A 565 -28.96 -11.99 2.51
C SER A 565 -28.74 -10.48 2.67
N GLY A 566 -28.09 -9.86 1.69
CA GLY A 566 -27.89 -8.42 1.63
C GLY A 566 -29.09 -7.70 1.03
N ASP A 567 -29.77 -6.90 1.85
CA ASP A 567 -30.78 -5.94 1.44
C ASP A 567 -30.15 -4.73 0.73
N LYS A 568 -30.66 -4.44 -0.47
CA LYS A 568 -30.37 -3.23 -1.25
C LYS A 568 -31.27 -2.09 -0.78
N TYR A 569 -30.69 -1.09 -0.12
CA TYR A 569 -31.34 0.22 0.02
C TYR A 569 -31.00 1.11 -1.18
N GLY A 570 -32.01 1.38 -2.00
CA GLY A 570 -31.98 2.35 -3.08
C GLY A 570 -32.16 3.78 -2.55
N LEU A 571 -31.21 4.66 -2.87
CA LEU A 571 -31.35 6.10 -2.71
C LEU A 571 -31.56 6.70 -4.10
N ARG A 572 -32.81 7.10 -4.38
CA ARG A 572 -33.23 7.94 -5.51
C ARG A 572 -32.50 9.29 -5.43
N ARG A 573 -31.81 9.68 -6.51
CA ARG A 573 -31.56 11.09 -6.83
C ARG A 573 -32.34 11.45 -8.08
N HIS A 574 -33.12 12.52 -7.96
CA HIS A 574 -33.73 13.24 -9.07
C HIS A 574 -32.63 13.86 -9.92
N ALA A 575 -32.68 13.65 -11.23
CA ALA A 575 -31.93 14.40 -12.23
C ALA A 575 -32.96 15.09 -13.12
N ASP A 576 -32.96 16.42 -13.09
CA ASP A 576 -33.67 17.26 -14.03
C ASP A 576 -32.84 17.34 -15.32
N ASN A 577 -33.45 16.92 -16.43
CA ASN A 577 -32.92 17.05 -17.78
C ASN A 577 -33.15 18.48 -18.28
N VAL A 578 -32.06 19.16 -18.64
CA VAL A 578 -32.09 20.28 -19.59
C VAL A 578 -31.24 19.86 -20.79
N SER A 579 -31.92 19.63 -21.90
CA SER A 579 -31.33 19.32 -23.20
C SER A 579 -31.03 20.62 -23.94
N GLU A 580 -29.76 20.92 -24.16
CA GLU A 580 -29.32 21.92 -25.13
C GLU A 580 -28.60 21.19 -26.27
N SER A 581 -29.21 21.28 -27.44
CA SER A 581 -28.73 20.78 -28.73
C SER A 581 -27.71 21.75 -29.31
N VAL A 582 -26.51 21.28 -29.60
CA VAL A 582 -25.55 21.99 -30.45
C VAL A 582 -25.24 21.10 -31.65
N ASP A 583 -25.52 21.65 -32.83
CA ASP A 583 -25.21 21.10 -34.15
C ASP A 583 -23.70 21.00 -34.34
N GLU A 584 -23.19 19.79 -34.63
CA GLU A 584 -21.85 19.58 -35.18
C GLU A 584 -21.95 19.30 -36.68
N SER A 585 -21.44 20.25 -37.46
CA SER A 585 -21.20 20.15 -38.89
C SER A 585 -19.97 19.31 -39.18
N ASN A 586 -20.15 18.24 -39.95
CA ASN A 586 -19.10 17.48 -40.61
C ASN A 586 -18.37 18.35 -41.65
N ASP A 587 -17.05 18.51 -41.50
CA ASP A 587 -16.16 18.84 -42.61
C ASP A 587 -15.07 17.76 -42.73
N GLU A 588 -15.24 16.90 -43.72
CA GLU A 588 -14.20 16.03 -44.26
C GLU A 588 -13.23 16.88 -45.08
N SER A 589 -11.95 16.89 -44.72
CA SER A 589 -10.89 17.20 -45.69
C SER A 589 -9.74 16.22 -45.51
N GLY A 590 -9.52 15.43 -46.56
CA GLY A 590 -8.41 14.50 -46.68
C GLY A 590 -7.09 15.25 -46.88
N PHE A 591 -6.04 14.70 -46.29
CA PHE A 591 -4.66 15.05 -46.61
C PHE A 591 -3.83 13.77 -46.66
N ASP A 592 -3.58 13.30 -47.88
CA ASP A 592 -2.52 12.34 -48.19
C ASP A 592 -1.18 13.09 -48.24
N GLY A 593 -0.15 12.50 -47.62
CA GLY A 593 1.24 12.89 -47.88
C GLY A 593 2.16 12.79 -46.67
N ILE A 594 2.78 11.63 -46.44
CA ILE A 594 4.01 11.54 -45.64
C ILE A 594 5.10 10.92 -46.51
N GLY A 595 6.03 11.78 -46.93
CA GLY A 595 7.31 11.40 -47.51
C GLY A 595 8.24 10.81 -46.46
N ALA A 596 8.99 9.80 -46.87
CA ALA A 596 10.09 9.21 -46.12
C ALA A 596 11.20 10.24 -45.92
N ILE A 597 11.62 10.46 -44.67
CA ILE A 597 12.84 11.19 -44.33
C ILE A 597 13.95 10.15 -44.16
N ASP A 598 14.87 10.21 -45.12
CA ASP A 598 16.11 9.46 -45.19
C ASP A 598 17.12 10.08 -44.22
N THR A 599 17.58 9.31 -43.21
CA THR A 599 18.62 9.76 -42.28
C THR A 599 19.99 9.54 -42.92
N GLY A 600 20.53 10.60 -43.50
CA GLY A 600 21.87 10.65 -44.06
C GLY A 600 22.96 10.42 -43.01
N ALA A 601 23.85 9.47 -43.31
CA ALA A 601 25.10 9.23 -42.61
C ALA A 601 26.13 10.30 -42.98
N TYR A 602 26.65 11.02 -41.98
CA TYR A 602 27.85 11.85 -42.13
C TYR A 602 29.08 11.00 -41.80
N SER A 603 29.87 10.70 -42.83
CA SER A 603 31.25 10.23 -42.72
C SER A 603 32.19 11.44 -42.84
N GLU A 604 32.83 11.84 -41.75
CA GLU A 604 33.96 12.79 -41.80
C GLU A 604 35.26 12.01 -42.03
N ASN A 605 35.82 12.20 -43.23
CA ASN A 605 37.21 11.90 -43.55
C ASN A 605 38.09 13.07 -43.09
N HIS A 606 39.09 12.77 -42.27
CA HIS A 606 40.18 13.69 -41.94
C HIS A 606 41.39 13.36 -42.81
N VAL A 607 41.80 14.31 -43.65
CA VAL A 607 43.12 14.35 -44.30
C VAL A 607 43.74 15.72 -43.98
N ARG A 608 45.01 15.66 -43.58
CA ARG A 608 45.92 16.71 -43.10
C ARG A 608 45.98 17.95 -44.01
N GLU A 609 45.99 19.14 -43.39
CA GLU A 609 47.17 20.02 -43.22
C GLU A 609 46.88 21.09 -42.15
#